data_AF-A0A955DJW1-F1
#
_entry.id   AF-A0A955DJW1-F1
#
_cell.length_a   1.000
_cell.length_b   1.000
_cell.length_c   1.000
_cell.angle_alpha   90.00
_cell.angle_beta   90.00
_cell.angle_gamma   90.00
#
_symmetry.space_group_name_H-M   'P 1'
#
loop_
_entity.id
_entity.type
_entity.pdbx_description
1 polymer ?
#
loop_
_entity_poly.entity_id
_entity_poly.type
_entity_poly.pdbx_seq_one_letter_code
_entity_poly.pdbx_strand_id
1 'polypeptide(L)'
;MTDTPESPAPAPPEPAPAVEITPEEVASGKVFAILCYALGFLGIPFFILPLVMRDNDFSLYHAKQVLILWLLGIAGYILGVLLLVVCIGPFIMLGVGILSLVLAIMGLINAINGQAKPLPLIGKYAEQWFAGVTKVAK
;
A
#
# COMPACT_ATOMS: atom_id res chain seq x y z
N MET A 1 2.66 -45.85 -32.65
CA MET A 1 2.61 -44.42 -32.27
C MET A 1 1.60 -44.35 -31.14
N THR A 2 2.10 -44.31 -29.90
CA THR A 2 1.27 -44.30 -28.69
C THR A 2 0.93 -42.85 -28.37
N ASP A 3 -0.25 -42.40 -28.78
CA ASP A 3 -0.81 -41.12 -28.34
C ASP A 3 -1.31 -41.29 -26.91
N THR A 4 -0.46 -41.00 -25.94
CA THR A 4 -0.90 -40.80 -24.55
C THR A 4 -1.59 -39.43 -24.48
N PRO A 5 -2.85 -39.33 -24.04
CA PRO A 5 -3.48 -38.04 -23.83
C PRO A 5 -2.75 -37.31 -22.69
N GLU A 6 -2.17 -36.16 -23.01
CA GLU A 6 -1.52 -35.28 -22.05
C GLU A 6 -2.58 -34.79 -21.05
N SER A 7 -2.40 -35.11 -19.77
CA SER A 7 -3.28 -34.65 -18.69
C SER A 7 -3.29 -33.12 -18.69
N PRO A 8 -4.46 -32.46 -18.59
CA PRO A 8 -4.50 -31.01 -18.47
C PRO A 8 -3.61 -30.59 -17.30
N ALA A 9 -2.74 -29.60 -17.52
CA ALA A 9 -1.94 -29.02 -16.45
C ALA A 9 -2.89 -28.59 -15.31
N PRO A 10 -2.52 -28.82 -14.03
CA PRO A 10 -3.32 -28.35 -12.92
C PRO A 10 -3.54 -26.84 -13.07
N ALA A 11 -4.79 -26.42 -12.95
CA ALA A 11 -5.13 -25.00 -13.01
C ALA A 11 -4.25 -24.22 -12.01
N PRO A 12 -3.81 -23.00 -12.36
CA PRO A 12 -3.08 -22.16 -11.43
C PRO A 12 -3.82 -22.11 -10.08
N PRO A 13 -3.11 -22.18 -8.94
CA PRO A 13 -3.78 -22.08 -7.64
C PRO A 13 -4.64 -20.82 -7.64
N GLU A 14 -5.93 -20.99 -7.36
CA GLU A 14 -6.83 -19.85 -7.21
C GLU A 14 -6.20 -18.85 -6.23
N PRO A 15 -6.27 -17.53 -6.52
CA PRO A 15 -5.82 -16.53 -5.58
C PRO A 15 -6.45 -16.83 -4.23
N ALA A 16 -5.63 -16.90 -3.16
CA ALA A 16 -6.13 -17.04 -1.80
C ALA A 16 -7.28 -16.05 -1.59
N PRO A 17 -8.41 -16.47 -0.97
CA PRO A 17 -9.60 -15.64 -0.88
C PRO A 17 -9.22 -14.29 -0.31
N ALA A 18 -9.52 -13.21 -1.04
CA ALA A 18 -9.32 -11.86 -0.56
C ALA A 18 -10.05 -11.74 0.78
N VAL A 19 -9.33 -11.39 1.85
CA VAL A 19 -9.94 -11.11 3.15
C VAL A 19 -11.04 -10.08 2.93
N GLU A 20 -12.28 -10.51 3.09
CA GLU A 20 -13.44 -9.67 2.79
C GLU A 20 -13.59 -8.66 3.94
N ILE A 21 -13.11 -7.43 3.74
CA ILE A 21 -13.17 -6.38 4.75
C ILE A 21 -14.64 -6.03 5.01
N THR A 22 -15.10 -6.34 6.22
CA THR A 22 -16.52 -6.18 6.59
C THR A 22 -16.87 -4.72 6.90
N PRO A 23 -18.15 -4.32 6.82
CA PRO A 23 -18.58 -2.98 7.24
C PRO A 23 -18.21 -2.63 8.69
N GLU A 24 -18.19 -3.62 9.59
CA GLU A 24 -17.78 -3.46 10.99
C GLU A 24 -16.29 -3.13 11.13
N GLU A 25 -15.44 -3.81 10.35
CA GLU A 25 -14.01 -3.52 10.29
C GLU A 25 -13.73 -2.15 9.68
N VAL A 26 -14.47 -1.76 8.65
CA VAL A 26 -14.41 -0.39 8.12
C VAL A 26 -14.79 0.60 9.22
N ALA A 27 -15.91 0.40 9.91
CA ALA A 27 -16.39 1.34 10.93
C ALA A 27 -15.37 1.52 12.08
N SER A 28 -14.83 0.42 12.60
CA SER A 28 -13.87 0.44 13.71
C SER A 28 -12.46 0.89 13.28
N GLY A 29 -12.03 0.58 12.07
CA GLY A 29 -10.69 0.89 11.56
C GLY A 29 -10.54 2.24 10.87
N LYS A 30 -11.65 2.90 10.51
CA LYS A 30 -11.65 4.10 9.67
C LYS A 30 -10.82 5.24 10.21
N VAL A 31 -10.92 5.53 11.50
CA VAL A 31 -10.15 6.62 12.13
C VAL A 31 -8.65 6.36 11.95
N PHE A 32 -8.19 5.13 12.18
CA PHE A 32 -6.77 4.78 12.05
C PHE A 32 -6.31 4.83 10.59
N ALA A 33 -7.14 4.35 9.65
CA ALA A 33 -6.86 4.46 8.22
C ALA A 33 -6.69 5.93 7.77
N ILE A 34 -7.58 6.82 8.19
CA ILE A 34 -7.50 8.27 7.91
C ILE A 34 -6.23 8.88 8.52
N LEU A 35 -5.93 8.55 9.79
CA LEU A 35 -4.75 9.06 10.48
C LEU A 35 -3.45 8.62 9.81
N CYS A 36 -3.39 7.42 9.20
CA CYS A 36 -2.21 7.00 8.44
C CYS A 36 -1.84 8.01 7.34
N TYR A 37 -2.82 8.54 6.61
CA TYR A 37 -2.57 9.53 5.56
C TYR A 37 -2.40 10.94 6.12
N ALA A 38 -3.29 11.36 7.03
CA ALA A 38 -3.29 12.74 7.55
C ALA A 38 -2.00 13.05 8.33
N LEU A 39 -1.57 12.14 9.21
CA LEU A 39 -0.32 12.27 9.95
C LEU A 39 0.89 11.92 9.08
N GLY A 40 0.71 10.99 8.13
CA GLY A 40 1.73 10.66 7.14
C GLY A 40 2.16 11.87 6.31
N PHE A 41 1.22 12.73 5.93
CA PHE A 41 1.50 13.99 5.22
C PHE A 41 2.34 14.97 6.05
N LEU A 42 2.15 14.97 7.38
CA LEU A 42 2.93 15.79 8.31
C LEU A 42 4.29 15.16 8.66
N GLY A 43 4.67 14.06 8.00
CA GLY A 43 5.92 13.34 8.29
C GLY A 43 5.87 12.55 9.60
N ILE A 44 4.68 12.32 10.17
CA ILE A 44 4.50 11.51 11.37
C ILE A 44 4.17 10.07 10.94
N PRO A 45 4.99 9.06 11.27
CA PRO A 45 4.84 7.70 10.78
C PRO A 45 3.75 6.90 11.53
N PHE A 46 2.54 7.45 11.66
CA PHE A 46 1.44 6.83 12.41
C PHE A 46 1.02 5.46 11.86
N PHE A 47 1.23 5.20 10.56
CA PHE A 47 0.96 3.92 9.91
C PHE A 47 1.70 2.74 10.56
N ILE A 48 2.77 2.98 11.33
CA ILE A 48 3.44 1.94 12.11
C ILE A 48 2.49 1.32 13.14
N LEU A 49 1.59 2.11 13.74
CA LEU A 49 0.72 1.62 14.81
C LEU A 49 -0.23 0.50 14.31
N PRO A 50 -1.02 0.68 13.23
CA PRO A 50 -1.80 -0.43 12.67
C PRO A 50 -0.94 -1.60 12.15
N LEU A 51 0.28 -1.35 11.63
CA LEU A 51 1.20 -2.40 11.20
C LEU A 51 1.71 -3.28 12.35
N VAL A 52 1.81 -2.73 13.56
CA VAL A 52 2.21 -3.47 14.77
C VAL A 52 1.00 -4.12 15.42
N MET A 53 -0.09 -3.39 15.59
CA MET A 53 -1.30 -3.89 16.26
C MET A 53 -1.98 -5.02 15.48
N ARG A 54 -2.08 -4.86 14.15
CA ARG A 54 -2.64 -5.87 13.23
C ARG A 54 -3.97 -6.45 13.72
N ASP A 55 -4.84 -5.61 14.27
CA ASP A 55 -6.10 -6.01 14.90
C ASP A 55 -7.34 -5.66 14.06
N ASN A 56 -7.15 -4.95 12.94
CA ASN A 56 -8.21 -4.55 12.02
C ASN A 56 -7.69 -4.55 10.57
N ASP A 57 -8.34 -5.31 9.68
CA ASP A 57 -7.87 -5.46 8.29
C ASP A 57 -7.98 -4.17 7.46
N PHE A 58 -8.95 -3.30 7.74
CA PHE A 58 -9.11 -2.03 7.03
C PHE A 58 -8.01 -1.02 7.35
N SER A 59 -7.71 -0.82 8.64
CA SER A 59 -6.62 0.09 9.05
C SER A 59 -5.26 -0.47 8.65
N LEU A 60 -5.08 -1.79 8.74
CA LEU A 60 -3.86 -2.48 8.30
C LEU A 60 -3.64 -2.34 6.79
N TYR A 61 -4.69 -2.49 5.97
CA TYR A 61 -4.65 -2.25 4.54
C TYR A 61 -4.12 -0.85 4.21
N HIS A 62 -4.74 0.20 4.78
CA HIS A 62 -4.32 1.57 4.51
C HIS A 62 -2.92 1.88 5.07
N ALA A 63 -2.51 1.23 6.17
CA ALA A 63 -1.15 1.37 6.69
C ALA A 63 -0.09 0.78 5.73
N LYS A 64 -0.35 -0.38 5.11
CA LYS A 64 0.51 -0.93 4.05
C LYS A 64 0.62 0.02 2.84
N GLN A 65 -0.50 0.61 2.42
CA GLN A 65 -0.54 1.58 1.32
C GLN A 65 0.25 2.87 1.63
N VAL A 66 0.19 3.36 2.87
CA VAL A 66 1.02 4.50 3.30
C VAL A 66 2.50 4.12 3.40
N LEU A 67 2.81 2.92 3.87
CA LEU A 67 4.20 2.43 3.92
C LEU A 67 4.83 2.39 2.52
N ILE A 68 4.17 1.83 1.50
CA ILE A 68 4.73 1.83 0.14
C ILE A 68 4.89 3.24 -0.43
N LEU A 69 3.97 4.15 -0.09
CA LEU A 69 4.05 5.56 -0.50
C LEU A 69 5.26 6.26 0.14
N TRP A 70 5.55 5.96 1.42
CA TRP A 70 6.75 6.46 2.10
C TRP A 70 8.04 5.89 1.50
N LEU A 71 8.05 4.60 1.16
CA LEU A 71 9.19 3.97 0.47
C LEU A 71 9.44 4.61 -0.90
N LEU A 72 8.39 4.95 -1.66
CA LEU A 72 8.51 5.72 -2.91
C LEU A 72 9.17 7.09 -2.65
N GLY A 73 8.70 7.82 -1.63
CA GLY A 73 9.25 9.12 -1.26
C GLY A 73 10.73 9.05 -0.89
N ILE A 74 11.11 8.06 -0.05
CA ILE A 74 12.51 7.83 0.36
C ILE A 74 13.38 7.48 -0.86
N ALA A 75 12.93 6.56 -1.71
CA ALA A 75 13.66 6.16 -2.91
C ALA A 75 13.85 7.35 -3.87
N GLY A 76 12.80 8.16 -4.08
CA GLY A 76 12.87 9.35 -4.91
C GLY A 76 13.78 10.43 -4.34
N TYR A 77 13.79 10.62 -3.01
CA TYR A 77 14.72 11.54 -2.34
C TYR A 77 16.17 11.09 -2.50
N ILE A 78 16.48 9.81 -2.25
CA ILE A 78 17.83 9.25 -2.44
C ILE A 78 18.28 9.44 -3.89
N LEU A 79 17.43 9.08 -4.86
CA LEU A 79 17.72 9.28 -6.28
C LEU A 79 17.97 10.76 -6.62
N GLY A 80 17.14 11.65 -6.06
CA GLY A 80 17.30 13.10 -6.21
C GLY A 80 18.65 13.60 -5.70
N VAL A 81 19.08 13.16 -4.53
CA VAL A 81 20.39 13.51 -3.95
C VAL A 81 21.53 13.02 -4.82
N LEU A 82 21.47 11.77 -5.29
CA LEU A 82 22.52 11.20 -6.15
C LEU A 82 22.65 11.96 -7.49
N LEU A 83 21.54 12.47 -8.03
CA LEU A 83 21.51 13.23 -9.28
C LEU A 83 21.75 14.74 -9.12
N LEU A 84 22.11 15.21 -7.92
CA LEU A 84 22.54 16.60 -7.72
C LEU A 84 23.80 16.94 -8.52
N VAL A 85 24.71 15.98 -8.70
CA VAL A 85 25.97 16.15 -9.45
C VAL A 85 25.76 16.57 -10.91
N VAL A 86 24.61 16.20 -11.50
CA VAL A 86 24.19 16.59 -12.86
C VAL A 86 23.08 17.65 -12.88
N CYS A 87 22.83 18.31 -11.74
CA CYS A 87 21.80 19.35 -11.56
C CYS A 87 20.33 18.92 -11.84
N ILE A 88 20.06 17.64 -12.07
CA ILE A 88 18.70 17.12 -12.35
C ILE A 88 17.97 16.72 -11.05
N GLY A 89 18.71 16.43 -9.98
CA GLY A 89 18.19 16.02 -8.67
C GLY A 89 16.96 16.78 -8.16
N PRO A 90 16.94 18.13 -8.16
CA PRO A 90 15.81 18.90 -7.66
C PRO A 90 14.51 18.65 -8.42
N PHE A 91 14.57 18.42 -9.74
CA PHE A 91 13.38 18.14 -10.55
C PHE A 91 12.79 16.77 -10.24
N ILE A 92 13.64 15.78 -9.95
CA ILE A 92 13.20 14.44 -9.51
C ILE A 92 12.49 14.55 -8.16
N MET A 93 13.09 15.24 -7.18
CA MET A 93 12.49 15.43 -5.86
C MET A 93 11.14 16.15 -5.95
N LEU A 94 11.04 17.19 -6.77
CA LEU A 94 9.78 17.90 -7.01
C LEU A 94 8.72 16.99 -7.64
N GLY A 95 9.08 16.25 -8.70
CA GLY A 95 8.18 15.34 -9.40
C GLY A 95 7.65 14.23 -8.49
N VAL A 96 8.54 13.58 -7.73
CA VAL A 96 8.16 12.54 -6.76
C VAL A 96 7.32 13.13 -5.62
N GLY A 97 7.63 14.36 -5.17
CA GLY A 97 6.84 15.05 -4.15
C GLY A 97 5.40 15.30 -4.60
N ILE A 98 5.21 15.82 -5.81
CA ILE A 98 3.88 16.05 -6.39
C ILE A 98 3.13 14.73 -6.58
N LEU A 99 3.79 13.71 -7.15
CA LEU A 99 3.18 12.39 -7.33
C LEU A 99 2.75 11.80 -5.97
N SER A 100 3.63 11.87 -4.98
CA SER A 100 3.35 11.34 -3.64
C SER A 100 2.17 12.07 -2.99
N LEU A 101 2.07 13.39 -3.16
CA LEU A 101 0.94 14.18 -2.67
C LEU A 101 -0.38 13.75 -3.31
N VAL A 102 -0.41 13.59 -4.64
CA VAL A 102 -1.62 13.15 -5.36
C VAL A 102 -2.06 11.77 -4.87
N LEU A 103 -1.11 10.83 -4.75
CA LEU A 103 -1.40 9.49 -4.26
C LEU A 103 -1.87 9.50 -2.80
N ALA A 104 -1.26 10.31 -1.93
CA ALA A 104 -1.69 10.47 -0.54
C ALA A 104 -3.15 10.95 -0.44
N ILE A 105 -3.52 11.95 -1.24
CA ILE A 105 -4.90 12.48 -1.29
C ILE A 105 -5.88 11.41 -1.79
N MET A 106 -5.54 10.67 -2.84
CA MET A 106 -6.37 9.58 -3.33
C MET A 106 -6.58 8.49 -2.27
N GLY A 107 -5.51 8.10 -1.57
CA GLY A 107 -5.58 7.12 -0.48
C GLY A 107 -6.41 7.61 0.71
N LEU A 108 -6.29 8.89 1.06
CA LEU A 108 -7.10 9.53 2.10
C LEU A 108 -8.60 9.53 1.73
N ILE A 109 -8.93 9.90 0.49
CA ILE A 109 -10.32 9.86 -0.01
C ILE A 109 -10.87 8.43 0.05
N ASN A 110 -10.07 7.45 -0.35
CA ASN A 110 -10.44 6.04 -0.25
C ASN A 110 -10.71 5.64 1.21
N ALA A 111 -9.84 6.03 2.15
CA ALA A 111 -10.03 5.74 3.58
C ALA A 111 -11.30 6.37 4.15
N ILE A 112 -11.57 7.65 3.83
CA ILE A 112 -12.79 8.37 4.23
C ILE A 112 -14.05 7.63 3.73
N ASN A 113 -14.01 7.21 2.47
CA ASN A 113 -15.10 6.49 1.82
C ASN A 113 -15.21 5.01 2.24
N GLY A 114 -14.34 4.52 3.13
CA GLY A 114 -14.36 3.12 3.57
C GLY A 114 -13.93 2.13 2.48
N GLN A 115 -13.10 2.55 1.53
CA GLN A 115 -12.71 1.78 0.37
C GLN A 115 -11.27 1.29 0.46
N ALA A 116 -11.06 -0.02 0.48
CA ALA A 116 -9.75 -0.64 0.34
C ALA A 116 -9.35 -0.74 -1.14
N LYS A 117 -9.02 0.41 -1.75
CA LYS A 117 -8.58 0.49 -3.14
C LYS A 117 -7.09 0.79 -3.24
N PRO A 118 -6.33 0.08 -4.11
CA PRO A 118 -4.89 0.30 -4.20
C PRO A 118 -4.61 1.67 -4.79
N LEU A 119 -3.56 2.33 -4.30
CA LEU A 119 -3.06 3.54 -4.91
C LEU A 119 -2.65 3.26 -6.37
N PRO A 120 -2.97 4.16 -7.33
CA PRO A 120 -2.48 4.01 -8.69
C PRO A 120 -0.96 3.87 -8.72
N LEU A 121 -0.46 3.08 -9.68
CA LEU A 121 0.95 2.78 -9.94
C LEU A 121 1.65 1.94 -8.86
N ILE A 122 1.50 2.29 -7.57
CA ILE A 122 2.29 1.70 -6.47
C ILE A 122 1.51 0.75 -5.56
N GLY A 123 0.20 0.88 -5.48
CA GLY A 123 -0.60 0.19 -4.45
C GLY A 123 -0.61 -1.32 -4.57
N LYS A 124 -0.44 -1.85 -5.79
CA LYS A 124 -0.26 -3.30 -6.02
C LYS A 124 0.99 -3.85 -5.33
N TYR A 125 2.06 -3.05 -5.21
CA TYR A 125 3.29 -3.47 -4.57
C TYR A 125 3.16 -3.51 -3.05
N ALA A 126 2.32 -2.67 -2.45
CA ALA A 126 1.98 -2.80 -1.03
C ALA A 126 1.34 -4.17 -0.74
N GLU A 127 0.37 -4.59 -1.56
CA GLU A 127 -0.27 -5.89 -1.37
C GLU A 127 0.67 -7.07 -1.65
N GLN A 128 1.58 -6.94 -2.62
CA GLN A 128 2.55 -7.98 -2.94
C GLN A 128 3.68 -8.08 -1.90
N TRP A 129 4.28 -6.97 -1.51
CA TRP A 129 5.47 -6.95 -0.64
C TRP A 129 5.10 -7.21 0.82
N PHE A 130 3.91 -6.79 1.23
CA PHE A 130 3.42 -6.93 2.59
C PHE A 130 2.30 -7.97 2.71
N ALA A 131 2.22 -8.92 1.76
CA ALA A 131 1.24 -10.00 1.76
C ALA A 131 1.25 -10.84 3.06
N GLY A 132 2.43 -11.01 3.68
CA GLY A 132 2.57 -11.74 4.95
C GLY A 132 2.15 -10.94 6.19
N VAL A 133 1.86 -9.65 6.06
CA VAL A 133 1.40 -8.80 7.16
C VAL A 133 -0.14 -8.79 7.18
N THR A 134 -0.71 -9.81 7.81
CA THR A 134 -2.15 -10.03 7.96
C THR A 134 -2.63 -9.72 9.38
N LYS A 135 -3.93 -9.57 9.62
CA LYS A 135 -4.47 -9.46 10.98
C LYS A 135 -4.08 -10.66 11.86
N VAL A 136 -3.76 -10.40 13.12
CA VAL A 136 -3.50 -11.46 14.12
C VAL A 136 -4.84 -11.98 14.62
N ALA A 137 -5.07 -13.29 14.49
CA ALA A 137 -6.21 -13.94 15.11
C ALA A 137 -6.05 -13.82 16.64
N LYS A 138 -7.01 -13.19 17.31
CA LYS A 138 -7.11 -13.24 18.77
C LYS A 138 -7.67 -14.57 19.21
#